data_AF-X1CH81-F1
#
_entry.id   AF-X1CH81-F1
#
_cell.length_a   1.000
_cell.length_b   1.000
_cell.length_c   1.000
_cell.angle_alpha   90.00
_cell.angle_beta   90.00
_cell.angle_gamma   90.00
#
_symmetry.space_group_name_H-M   'P 1'
#
loop_
_entity.id
_entity.type
_entity.pdbx_description
1 polymer ?
#
loop_
_entity_poly.entity_id
_entity_poly.type
_entity_poly.pdbx_seq_one_letter_code
_entity_poly.pdbx_strand_id
1 'polypeptide(L)' 'LEIDRGQTTPDREFDLDTVACVGCCVMAPVTVVDDKPQGKVEPTKVDGILLSFKLGKEKR' A
#
# COMPACT_ATOMS: atom_id res chain seq x y z
N LEU A 1 -3.44 9.03 -6.56
CA LEU A 1 -2.36 9.48 -5.64
C LEU A 1 -1.33 10.36 -6.34
N GLU A 2 -1.26 10.44 -7.69
CA GLU A 2 -0.42 11.39 -8.45
C GLU A 2 1.02 11.58 -7.93
N ILE A 3 1.63 10.48 -7.45
CA ILE A 3 3.01 10.42 -6.97
C ILE A 3 3.77 9.33 -7.70
N ASP A 4 5.08 9.51 -7.81
CA ASP A 4 6.01 8.51 -8.33
C ASP A 4 6.58 7.62 -7.21
N ARG A 5 7.30 6.57 -7.62
CA ARG A 5 8.11 5.74 -6.71
C ARG A 5 9.13 6.57 -5.93
N GLY A 6 9.26 6.29 -4.64
CA GLY A 6 10.11 6.99 -3.69
C GLY A 6 9.56 8.34 -3.21
N GLN A 7 8.27 8.64 -3.48
CA GLN A 7 7.64 9.89 -3.07
C GLN A 7 6.56 9.68 -2.01
N THR A 8 6.38 10.73 -1.22
CA THR A 8 5.28 10.88 -0.26
C THR A 8 4.19 11.76 -0.87
N THR A 9 2.93 11.44 -0.62
CA THR A 9 1.82 12.30 -1.00
C THR A 9 1.90 13.67 -0.31
N PRO A 10 1.35 14.74 -0.93
CA PRO A 10 1.39 16.10 -0.35
C PRO A 10 0.70 16.23 1.02
N ASP A 11 -0.29 15.38 1.29
CA ASP A 11 -1.00 15.28 2.57
C ASP A 11 -0.23 14.49 3.65
N ARG A 12 0.93 13.93 3.29
CA ARG A 12 1.81 13.11 4.14
C ARG A 12 1.14 11.86 4.71
N GLU A 13 0.13 11.34 4.03
CA GLU A 13 -0.60 10.15 4.48
C GLU A 13 -0.08 8.85 3.87
N PHE A 14 0.52 8.91 2.67
CA PHE A 14 0.99 7.72 1.96
C PHE A 14 2.39 7.93 1.40
N ASP A 15 3.26 6.95 1.65
CA ASP A 15 4.56 6.80 1.01
C ASP A 15 4.50 5.65 0.00
N LEU A 16 4.95 5.91 -1.23
CA LEU A 16 5.06 4.88 -2.26
C LEU A 16 6.52 4.53 -2.50
N ASP A 17 6.98 3.39 -2.00
CA ASP A 17 8.35 2.91 -2.20
C ASP A 17 8.38 1.55 -2.92
N THR A 18 9.51 1.24 -3.53
CA THR A 18 9.80 -0.04 -4.18
C THR A 18 10.82 -0.81 -3.37
N VAL A 19 10.42 -1.97 -2.86
CA VAL A 19 11.31 -2.90 -2.16
C VAL A 19 11.71 -4.05 -3.08
N ALA A 20 12.86 -4.67 -2.79
CA ALA A 20 13.35 -5.81 -3.56
C ALA A 20 12.58 -7.11 -3.21
N CYS A 21 13.11 -7.94 -2.32
CA CYS A 21 12.48 -9.18 -1.90
C CYS A 21 11.90 -9.03 -0.49
N VAL A 22 10.63 -9.38 -0.34
CA VAL A 22 9.91 -9.43 0.96
C VAL A 22 9.96 -10.85 1.56
N GLY A 23 10.48 -11.84 0.84
CA GLY A 23 10.56 -13.23 1.31
C GLY A 23 9.21 -13.98 1.30
N CYS A 24 8.21 -13.46 0.58
CA CYS A 24 6.83 -13.98 0.58
C CYS A 24 6.44 -14.59 -0.79
N CYS A 25 7.33 -15.35 -1.42
CA CYS A 25 7.18 -15.83 -2.80
C CYS A 25 5.89 -16.63 -3.05
N VAL A 26 5.44 -17.43 -2.07
CA VAL A 26 4.20 -18.22 -2.16
C VAL A 26 2.94 -17.34 -2.21
N MET A 27 3.03 -16.10 -1.74
CA MET A 27 1.93 -15.15 -1.68
C MET A 27 2.03 -14.06 -2.75
N ALA A 28 2.96 -14.21 -3.70
CA ALA A 28 3.15 -13.25 -4.78
C ALA A 28 1.87 -13.12 -5.64
N PRO A 29 1.60 -11.92 -6.20
CA PRO A 29 2.25 -10.63 -5.94
C PRO A 29 1.98 -10.09 -4.53
N VAL A 30 2.98 -9.43 -3.93
CA VAL A 30 2.96 -8.95 -2.54
C VAL A 30 3.26 -7.45 -2.47
N THR A 31 2.52 -6.73 -1.62
CA THR A 31 2.79 -5.33 -1.25
C THR A 31 2.88 -5.25 0.27
N VAL A 32 3.74 -4.39 0.82
CA VAL A 32 3.85 -4.19 2.27
C VAL A 32 3.18 -2.87 2.63
N VAL A 33 2.31 -2.89 3.62
CA VAL A 33 1.59 -1.70 4.11
C VAL A 33 1.72 -1.69 5.62
N ASP A 34 2.24 -0.60 6.20
CA ASP A 34 2.56 -0.49 7.64
C ASP A 34 3.31 -1.74 8.17
N ASP A 35 4.38 -2.14 7.48
CA ASP A 35 5.20 -3.33 7.75
C ASP A 35 4.45 -4.68 7.69
N LYS A 36 3.20 -4.70 7.23
CA LYS A 36 2.40 -5.92 7.09
C LYS A 36 2.34 -6.36 5.63
N PRO A 37 2.87 -7.56 5.30
CA PRO A 37 2.79 -8.09 3.94
C PRO A 37 1.33 -8.42 3.57
N GLN A 38 0.89 -7.84 2.47
CA GLN A 38 -0.38 -8.14 1.80
C GLN A 38 -0.09 -9.06 0.62
N GLY A 39 -0.52 -10.32 0.71
CA GLY A 39 -0.39 -11.28 -0.38
C GLY A 39 -1.54 -11.23 -1.38
N LYS A 40 -1.33 -11.84 -2.55
CA LYS A 40 -2.33 -11.95 -3.64
C LYS A 40 -2.93 -10.59 -3.97
N VAL A 41 -2.07 -9.61 -4.25
CA VAL A 41 -2.48 -8.22 -4.48
C VAL A 41 -2.83 -8.01 -5.95
N GLU A 42 -4.04 -7.50 -6.17
CA GLU A 42 -4.54 -7.05 -7.46
C GLU A 42 -4.77 -5.53 -7.39
N PRO A 43 -4.79 -4.80 -8.53
CA PRO A 43 -5.04 -3.35 -8.52
C PRO A 43 -6.29 -2.94 -7.74
N THR A 44 -7.39 -3.70 -7.88
CA THR A 44 -8.64 -3.50 -7.14
C THR A 44 -8.48 -3.65 -5.63
N LYS A 45 -7.59 -4.55 -5.18
CA LYS A 45 -7.27 -4.73 -3.76
C LYS A 45 -6.47 -3.56 -3.23
N VAL A 46 -5.56 -2.99 -4.02
CA VAL A 46 -4.83 -1.76 -3.67
C VAL A 46 -5.81 -0.62 -3.45
N ASP A 47 -6.77 -0.43 -4.36
CA ASP A 47 -7.82 0.59 -4.21
C ASP A 47 -8.63 0.39 -2.91
N GLY A 48 -8.98 -0.85 -2.59
CA GLY A 48 -9.68 -1.20 -1.35
C GLY A 48 -8.86 -0.93 -0.08
N ILE A 49 -7.56 -1.20 -0.11
CA ILE A 49 -6.63 -0.88 0.99
C ILE A 49 -6.62 0.64 1.21
N LEU A 50 -6.41 1.44 0.16
CA LEU A 50 -6.40 2.90 0.25
C LEU A 50 -7.73 3.46 0.76
N LEU A 51 -8.85 2.92 0.29
CA LEU A 51 -10.19 3.31 0.74
C LEU A 51 -10.40 3.02 2.23
N SER A 52 -9.88 1.89 2.73
CA SER A 52 -9.98 1.51 4.14
C SER A 52 -9.30 2.52 5.07
N PHE A 53 -8.13 3.05 4.67
CA PHE A 53 -7.45 4.11 5.43
C PHE A 53 -8.24 5.43 5.43
N LYS A 54 -8.82 5.82 4.28
CA LYS A 54 -9.67 7.01 4.19
C LYS A 54 -10.92 6.91 5.07
N LEU A 55 -11.58 5.75 5.09
CA LEU A 55 -12.74 5.48 5.95
C LEU A 55 -12.37 5.44 7.44
N GLY A 56 -11.20 4.90 7.77
CA GLY A 56 -10.67 4.89 9.15
C GLY A 56 -10.44 6.29 9.70
N LYS A 57 -10.06 7.23 8.83
CA LYS A 57 -9.87 8.65 9.18
C LYS A 57 -11.20 9.36 9.46
N GLU A 58 -12.24 9.14 8.67
CA GLU A 58 -13.55 9.81 8.84
C GLU A 58 -14.30 9.35 10.10
N LYS A 59 -13.94 8.18 10.63
CA LYS A 59 -14.49 7.65 11.89
C LYS A 59 -13.76 8.11 13.15
N ARG A 60 -12.67 8.88 13.02
CA ARG A 60 -11.78 9.27 14.12
C ARG A 60 -11.90 10.76 14.39
#